data_AF-A0A926VN67-F1
#
_entry.id   AF-A0A926VN67-F1
#
_cell.length_a   1.000
_cell.length_b   1.000
_cell.length_c   1.000
_cell.angle_alpha   90.00
_cell.angle_beta   90.00
_cell.angle_gamma   90.00
#
_symmetry.space_group_name_H-M   'P 1'
#
loop_
_entity.id
_entity.type
_entity.pdbx_description
1 polymer ?
#
loop_
_entity_poly.entity_id
_entity_poly.type
_entity_poly.pdbx_seq_one_letter_code
_entity_poly.pdbx_strand_id
1 'polypeptide(L)' 'MNTREKILRAIVDNPGLTTREIMAIAQLSRTNTREHLQKLESMGSIYSETDAKNPNKHRYYPIGESPNSETE' A
#
# COMPACT_ATOMS: atom_id res chain seq x y z
N MET A 1 -0.35 -3.29 16.91
CA MET A 1 -0.23 -2.59 15.61
C MET A 1 -0.29 -3.62 14.51
N ASN A 2 -1.34 -3.62 13.69
CA ASN A 2 -1.47 -4.59 12.61
C ASN A 2 -0.55 -4.21 11.44
N THR A 3 0.10 -5.21 10.84
CA THR A 3 1.01 -5.06 9.70
C THR A 3 0.38 -4.30 8.53
N ARG A 4 -0.92 -4.54 8.29
CA ARG A 4 -1.70 -3.89 7.25
C ARG A 4 -1.85 -2.38 7.45
N GLU A 5 -2.07 -1.93 8.68
CA GLU A 5 -2.20 -0.51 9.00
C GLU A 5 -0.89 0.23 8.79
N LYS A 6 0.26 -0.41 9.10
CA LYS A 6 1.58 0.16 8.81
C LYS A 6 1.80 0.36 7.31
N ILE A 7 1.45 -0.65 6.50
CA ILE A 7 1.56 -0.57 5.03
C ILE A 7 0.67 0.55 4.51
N LEU A 8 -0.60 0.57 4.92
CA LEU A 8 -1.56 1.58 4.47
C LEU A 8 -1.08 2.99 4.87
N ARG A 9 -0.67 3.18 6.12
CA ARG A 9 -0.14 4.47 6.59
C ARG A 9 1.09 4.91 5.79
N ALA A 10 2.00 3.99 5.45
CA ALA A 10 3.17 4.32 4.64
C ALA A 10 2.77 4.79 3.23
N ILE A 11 1.79 4.14 2.60
CA ILE A 11 1.25 4.49 1.27
C ILE A 11 0.46 5.81 1.32
N VAL A 12 -0.25 6.08 2.42
CA VAL A 12 -0.99 7.34 2.63
C VAL A 12 -0.03 8.51 2.87
N ASP A 13 0.99 8.30 3.69
CA ASP A 13 2.01 9.31 4.01
C ASP A 13 2.89 9.61 2.78
N ASN A 14 3.19 8.59 1.98
CA ASN A 14 3.97 8.70 0.74
C ASN A 14 3.23 7.97 -0.39
N PRO A 15 2.34 8.64 -1.13
CA PRO A 15 1.68 8.04 -2.28
C PRO A 15 2.68 7.80 -3.43
N GLY A 16 2.52 6.68 -4.14
CA GLY A 16 3.39 6.30 -5.26
C GLY A 16 4.61 5.46 -4.86
N LEU A 17 4.64 4.94 -3.63
CA LEU A 17 5.69 4.02 -3.18
C LEU A 17 5.71 2.74 -4.00
N THR A 18 6.91 2.21 -4.18
CA THR A 18 7.10 0.88 -4.78
C THR A 18 7.05 -0.23 -3.74
N THR A 19 6.84 -1.48 -4.17
CA THR A 19 6.90 -2.65 -3.26
C THR A 19 8.19 -2.67 -2.42
N ARG A 20 9.32 -2.24 -3.01
CA ARG A 20 10.62 -2.20 -2.30
C ARG A 20 10.63 -1.20 -1.16
N GLU A 21 10.08 -0.02 -1.36
CA GLU A 21 10.03 1.02 -0.33
C GLU A 21 9.02 0.66 0.76
N ILE A 22 7.87 0.09 0.38
CA ILE A 22 6.88 -0.42 1.34
C ILE A 22 7.50 -1.52 2.22
N MET A 23 8.25 -2.45 1.63
CA MET A 23 8.97 -3.49 2.40
C MET A 23 9.98 -2.88 3.38
N ALA A 24 10.71 -1.84 2.96
CA ALA A 24 11.70 -1.17 3.80
C ALA A 24 11.06 -0.41 4.96
N ILE A 25 9.97 0.32 4.71
CA ILE A 25 9.25 1.11 5.72
C ILE A 25 8.49 0.18 6.68
N ALA A 26 7.76 -0.80 6.15
CA ALA A 26 6.98 -1.72 6.96
C ALA A 26 7.83 -2.80 7.65
N GLN A 27 9.10 -2.95 7.24
CA GLN A 27 10.04 -4.00 7.67
C GLN A 27 9.46 -5.41 7.50
N LEU A 28 8.94 -5.69 6.31
CA LEU A 28 8.24 -6.93 6.01
C LEU A 28 8.92 -7.74 4.93
N SER A 29 8.73 -9.06 5.00
CA SER A 29 9.11 -9.97 3.93
C SER A 29 8.28 -9.71 2.68
N ARG A 30 8.89 -9.97 1.51
CA ARG A 30 8.26 -9.83 0.19
C ARG A 30 6.93 -10.57 0.07
N THR A 31 6.87 -11.80 0.58
CA THR A 31 5.66 -12.64 0.54
C THR A 31 4.53 -12.01 1.35
N ASN A 32 4.78 -11.70 2.63
CA ASN A 32 3.79 -11.06 3.50
C ASN A 32 3.30 -9.73 2.93
N THR A 33 4.23 -8.88 2.46
CA THR A 33 3.89 -7.58 1.85
C THR A 33 2.97 -7.76 0.65
N ARG A 34 3.28 -8.69 -0.25
CA ARG A 34 2.48 -8.93 -1.45
C ARG A 34 1.10 -9.51 -1.16
N GLU A 35 0.98 -10.37 -0.16
CA GLU A 35 -0.32 -10.87 0.31
C GLU A 35 -1.16 -9.74 0.92
N HIS A 36 -0.55 -8.90 1.76
CA HIS A 36 -1.25 -7.76 2.35
C HIS A 36 -1.66 -6.71 1.31
N LEU A 37 -0.78 -6.40 0.34
CA LEU A 37 -1.07 -5.48 -0.76
C LEU A 37 -2.22 -5.99 -1.64
N GLN A 38 -2.20 -7.26 -2.04
CA GLN A 38 -3.32 -7.84 -2.80
C GLN A 38 -4.63 -7.76 -2.02
N LYS A 39 -4.62 -8.05 -0.72
CA LYS A 39 -5.85 -7.91 0.07
C LYS A 39 -6.28 -6.44 0.23
N LEU A 40 -5.35 -5.50 0.36
CA LEU A 40 -5.66 -4.06 0.42
C LEU A 40 -6.24 -3.55 -0.91
N GLU A 41 -5.68 -4.00 -2.03
CA GLU A 41 -6.17 -3.70 -3.37
C GLU A 41 -7.56 -4.31 -3.60
N SER A 42 -7.76 -5.56 -3.19
CA SER A 42 -9.07 -6.24 -3.30
C SER A 42 -10.14 -5.62 -2.39
N MET A 43 -9.76 -4.99 -1.27
CA MET A 43 -10.68 -4.25 -0.40
C MET A 43 -10.94 -2.83 -0.91
N GLY A 44 -10.29 -2.39 -1.99
CA GLY A 44 -10.43 -1.03 -2.51
C GLY A 44 -9.76 0.04 -1.63
N SER A 45 -8.78 -0.34 -0.78
CA SER A 45 -8.05 0.62 0.05
C SER A 45 -6.84 1.24 -0.65
N ILE A 46 -6.24 0.51 -1.62
CA ILE A 46 -5.10 0.98 -2.42
C ILE A 46 -5.30 0.55 -3.87
N TYR A 47 -4.60 1.21 -4.79
CA TYR A 47 -4.49 0.78 -6.18
C TYR A 47 -3.02 0.74 -6.59
N SER A 48 -2.68 -0.17 -7.50
CA SER A 48 -1.38 -0.21 -8.15
C SER A 48 -1.45 0.39 -9.55
N GLU A 49 -0.46 1.21 -9.89
CA GLU A 49 -0.26 1.79 -11.21
C GLU A 49 1.12 1.38 -11.71
N THR A 50 1.20 0.93 -12.96
CA THR A 50 2.47 0.61 -13.60
C THR A 50 3.02 1.83 -14.31
N ASP A 51 4.33 2.01 -14.24
CA ASP A 51 4.98 3.08 -14.98
C ASP A 51 5.00 2.76 -16.49
N ALA A 52 4.54 3.69 -17.33
CA ALA A 52 4.50 3.49 -18.79
C ALA A 52 5.89 3.19 -19.39
N LYS A 53 6.98 3.63 -18.74
CA LYS A 53 8.35 3.33 -19.17
C LYS A 53 8.90 2.03 -18.59
N ASN A 54 8.35 1.54 -17.49
CA ASN A 54 8.82 0.35 -16.79
C ASN A 54 7.63 -0.46 -16.24
N PRO A 55 7.10 -1.43 -17.02
CA PRO A 55 5.94 -2.23 -16.61
C PRO A 55 6.23 -3.08 -15.36
N ASN A 56 7.51 -3.34 -15.06
CA ASN A 56 7.93 -4.08 -13.87
C ASN A 56 7.94 -3.24 -12.59
N LYS A 57 7.70 -1.92 -12.69
CA LYS A 57 7.69 -0.99 -11.55
C LYS A 57 6.24 -0.61 -11.22
N HIS A 58 5.68 -1.30 -10.24
CA HIS A 58 4.38 -1.01 -9.67
C HIS A 58 4.51 0.05 -8.58
N ARG A 59 3.77 1.14 -8.72
CA ARG A 59 3.60 2.19 -7.72
C ARG A 59 2.25 2.02 -7.07
N TYR A 60 2.20 2.10 -5.75
CA TYR A 60 0.98 1.94 -4.98
C TYR A 60 0.52 3.29 -4.46
N TYR A 61 -0.76 3.53 -4.60
CA TYR A 61 -1.42 4.75 -4.18
C TYR A 61 -2.61 4.39 -3.30
N PRO A 62 -2.93 5.22 -2.30
CA PRO A 62 -4.14 5.02 -1.52
C PRO A 62 -5.34 5.33 -2.43
N ILE A 63 -6.34 4.43 -2.46
CA ILE A 63 -7.64 4.79 -2.99
C ILE A 63 -8.27 5.66 -1.91
N GLY A 64 -8.50 6.93 -2.23
CA GLY A 64 -9.07 7.86 -1.29
C GLY A 64 -10.49 7.45 -0.90
N GLU A 65 -10.64 6.95 0.32
CA GLU A 65 -11.71 7.46 1.15
C GLU A 65 -11.08 8.05 2.41
N SER A 66 -11.43 9.30 2.63
CA SER A 66 -11.07 10.13 3.77
C SER A 66 -11.23 9.38 5.11
N PRO A 67 -10.50 9.77 6.15
CA PRO A 67 -10.69 9.23 7.49
C PRO A 67 -12.07 9.61 8.05
N ASN A 68 -13.10 8.80 7.78
CA ASN A 68 -14.16 8.59 8.76
C ASN A 68 -13.46 7.82 9.90
N SER A 69 -12.93 8.43 10.96
CA SER A 69 -13.60 9.30 11.92
C SER A 69 -15.03 8.83 12.19
N GLU A 70 -15.18 7.56 12.56
CA GLU A 70 -16.28 7.18 13.44
C GLU A 70 -15.64 6.47 14.64
N THR A 71 -15.37 7.28 15.66
CA THR A 71 -15.26 6.82 17.03
C THR A 71 -16.70 6.81 17.54
N GLU A 72 -17.27 5.63 17.73
CA GLU A 72 -18.43 5.42 18.61
C GLU A 72 -18.09 4.33 19.62
#